data_AF-A0A1X4I7F5-F1
#
_entry.id   AF-A0A1X4I7F5-F1
#
_cell.length_a   1.000
_cell.length_b   1.000
_cell.length_c   1.000
_cell.angle_alpha   90.00
_cell.angle_beta   90.00
_cell.angle_gamma   90.00
#
_symmetry.space_group_name_H-M   'P 1'
#
loop_
_entity.id
_entity.type
_entity.pdbx_description
1 polymer ?
#
loop_
_entity_poly.entity_id
_entity_poly.type
_entity_poly.pdbx_seq_one_letter_code
_entity_poly.pdbx_strand_id
1 'polypeptide(L)'
;RCAAAAHALARLGDPRTARAAAALATNELRVAYALHPVRLLTELRAPEAVPALITTLRRRLRPHDPYRRVALACVEGLGELGDPRAESVLNDALAHPALAEAAVHALARIPRPR
;
A
#
# COMPACT_ATOMS: atom_id res chain seq x y z
N ARG A 1 1.00 4.68 -23.20
CA ARG A 1 1.41 6.11 -23.22
C ARG A 1 1.18 6.85 -21.88
N CYS A 2 1.01 6.16 -20.74
CA CYS A 2 0.84 6.81 -19.42
C CYS A 2 2.08 6.71 -18.50
N ALA A 3 3.07 5.87 -18.85
CA ALA A 3 4.26 5.66 -18.03
C ALA A 3 5.12 6.93 -17.88
N ALA A 4 5.15 7.79 -18.90
CA ALA A 4 5.94 9.03 -18.90
C ALA A 4 5.39 10.09 -17.92
N ALA A 5 4.07 10.17 -17.74
CA ALA A 5 3.44 11.09 -16.79
C ALA A 5 3.62 10.62 -15.33
N ALA A 6 3.48 9.31 -15.08
CA ALA A 6 3.78 8.72 -13.78
C ALA A 6 5.26 8.90 -13.39
N HIS A 7 6.19 8.70 -14.33
CA HIS A 7 7.62 8.98 -14.12
C HIS A 7 7.91 10.47 -13.91
N ALA A 8 7.25 11.37 -14.64
CA ALA A 8 7.42 12.81 -14.45
C ALA A 8 6.90 13.29 -13.09
N LEU A 9 5.77 12.74 -12.60
CA LEU A 9 5.24 13.04 -11.27
C LEU A 9 6.11 12.44 -10.15
N ALA A 10 6.66 11.25 -10.34
CA ALA A 10 7.67 10.67 -9.45
C ALA A 10 8.95 11.51 -9.39
N ARG A 11 9.36 12.10 -10.51
CA ARG A 11 10.51 13.02 -10.60
C ARG A 11 10.23 14.43 -10.09
N LEU A 12 8.98 14.90 -10.15
CA LEU A 12 8.56 16.21 -9.64
C LEU A 12 8.40 16.19 -8.13
N GLY A 13 8.08 15.03 -7.54
CA GLY A 13 8.01 14.86 -6.09
C GLY A 13 7.05 15.83 -5.40
N ASP A 14 6.01 16.32 -6.09
CA ASP A 14 5.08 17.28 -5.50
C ASP A 14 4.38 16.59 -4.31
N PRO A 15 4.63 17.06 -3.07
CA PRO A 15 4.00 16.48 -1.88
C PRO A 15 2.48 16.51 -1.97
N ARG A 16 1.90 17.41 -2.78
CA ARG A 16 0.46 17.49 -3.00
C ARG A 16 -0.09 16.26 -3.72
N THR A 17 0.63 15.69 -4.68
CA THR A 17 0.20 14.47 -5.39
C THR A 17 0.18 13.27 -4.44
N ALA A 18 1.23 13.10 -3.64
CA ALA A 18 1.30 12.03 -2.65
C ALA A 18 0.21 12.17 -1.58
N ARG A 19 -0.03 13.38 -1.06
CA ARG A 19 -1.11 13.64 -0.11
C ARG A 19 -2.49 13.37 -0.68
N ALA A 20 -2.76 13.80 -1.92
CA ALA A 20 -4.02 13.50 -2.59
C ALA A 20 -4.21 11.99 -2.78
N ALA A 21 -3.17 11.28 -3.19
CA ALA A 21 -3.20 9.82 -3.32
C ALA A 21 -3.45 9.15 -1.95
N ALA A 22 -2.80 9.59 -0.88
CA ALA A 22 -3.04 9.10 0.47
C ALA A 22 -4.49 9.32 0.95
N ALA A 23 -5.05 10.50 0.69
CA ALA A 23 -6.44 10.80 0.99
C ALA A 23 -7.42 9.90 0.21
N LEU A 24 -7.14 9.63 -1.07
CA LEU A 24 -7.96 8.74 -1.90
C LEU A 24 -7.82 7.27 -1.47
N ALA A 25 -6.61 6.82 -1.15
CA ALA A 25 -6.34 5.44 -0.70
C ALA A 25 -7.07 5.10 0.60
N THR A 26 -7.27 6.09 1.47
CA THR A 26 -7.88 5.94 2.80
C THR A 26 -9.36 6.34 2.84
N ASN A 27 -9.97 6.64 1.68
CA ASN A 27 -11.37 7.07 1.60
C ASN A 27 -12.34 5.86 1.55
N GLU A 28 -13.08 5.64 2.63
CA GLU A 28 -14.05 4.52 2.73
C GLU A 28 -15.28 4.68 1.84
N LEU A 29 -15.60 5.89 1.37
CA LEU A 29 -16.72 6.11 0.44
C LEU A 29 -16.34 5.78 -1.02
N ARG A 30 -15.06 5.48 -1.29
CA ARG A 30 -14.49 5.32 -2.63
C ARG A 30 -13.47 4.17 -2.72
N VAL A 31 -13.59 3.14 -1.87
CA VAL A 31 -12.61 2.04 -1.79
C VAL A 31 -12.36 1.34 -3.13
N ALA A 32 -13.40 1.21 -3.98
CA ALA A 32 -13.27 0.62 -5.31
C ALA A 32 -12.19 1.30 -6.18
N TYR A 33 -11.92 2.60 -5.94
CA TYR A 33 -10.93 3.39 -6.66
C TYR A 33 -9.56 3.41 -5.98
N ALA A 34 -9.44 2.87 -4.75
CA ALA A 34 -8.22 2.94 -3.94
C ALA A 34 -7.03 2.16 -4.53
N LEU A 35 -7.26 1.26 -5.49
CA LEU A 35 -6.19 0.52 -6.17
C LEU A 35 -5.18 1.44 -6.87
N HIS A 36 -5.64 2.47 -7.59
CA HIS A 36 -4.75 3.37 -8.31
C HIS A 36 -3.92 4.26 -7.38
N PRO A 37 -4.52 4.91 -6.35
CA PRO A 37 -3.76 5.63 -5.34
C PRO A 37 -2.74 4.77 -4.59
N VAL A 38 -3.07 3.53 -4.23
CA VAL A 38 -2.13 2.62 -3.54
C VAL A 38 -0.89 2.34 -4.40
N ARG A 39 -1.08 2.04 -5.69
CA ARG A 39 0.04 1.82 -6.63
C ARG A 39 0.85 3.08 -6.82
N LEU A 40 0.20 4.22 -7.01
CA LEU A 40 0.87 5.52 -7.16
C LEU A 40 1.73 5.84 -5.92
N LEU A 41 1.20 5.66 -4.71
CA LEU A 41 1.96 5.89 -3.47
C LEU A 41 3.20 4.99 -3.39
N THR A 42 3.07 3.73 -3.79
CA THR A 42 4.17 2.76 -3.84
C THR A 42 5.24 3.20 -4.84
N GLU A 43 4.84 3.59 -6.05
CA GLU A 43 5.74 4.07 -7.11
C GLU A 43 6.46 5.36 -6.69
N LEU A 44 5.75 6.30 -6.06
CA LEU A 44 6.32 7.58 -5.61
C LEU A 44 7.28 7.43 -4.42
N ARG A 45 7.15 6.34 -3.63
CA ARG A 45 7.88 6.13 -2.37
C ARG A 45 7.80 7.35 -1.42
N ALA A 46 6.66 8.04 -1.43
CA ALA A 46 6.43 9.24 -0.65
C ALA A 46 6.32 8.94 0.86
N PRO A 47 6.61 9.90 1.75
CA PRO A 47 6.48 9.69 3.20
C PRO A 47 5.06 9.34 3.63
N GLU A 48 4.04 9.75 2.87
CA GLU A 48 2.64 9.40 3.09
C GLU A 48 2.28 7.95 2.68
N ALA A 49 3.13 7.26 1.91
CA ALA A 49 2.80 5.96 1.33
C ALA A 49 2.60 4.88 2.40
N VAL A 50 3.61 4.65 3.24
CA VAL A 50 3.57 3.63 4.30
C VAL A 50 2.36 3.82 5.24
N PRO A 51 2.14 5.00 5.87
CA PRO A 51 0.99 5.16 6.77
C PRO A 51 -0.36 5.01 6.05
N ALA A 52 -0.47 5.45 4.80
CA ALA A 52 -1.70 5.29 4.02
C ALA A 52 -1.98 3.81 3.70
N LEU A 53 -0.98 3.07 3.19
CA LEU A 53 -1.12 1.65 2.88
C LEU A 53 -1.40 0.80 4.13
N ILE A 54 -0.77 1.10 5.27
CA ILE A 54 -1.08 0.45 6.55
C ILE A 54 -2.55 0.69 6.93
N THR A 55 -3.01 1.93 6.85
CA THR A 55 -4.39 2.31 7.18
C THR A 55 -5.38 1.59 6.27
N THR A 56 -5.14 1.61 4.96
CA THR A 56 -5.99 0.94 3.98
C THR A 56 -6.00 -0.57 4.21
N LEU A 57 -4.84 -1.22 4.38
CA LEU A 57 -4.78 -2.66 4.62
C LEU A 57 -5.53 -3.08 5.88
N ARG A 58 -5.31 -2.40 7.02
CA ARG A 58 -6.00 -2.70 8.29
C ARG A 58 -7.51 -2.77 8.17
N ARG A 59 -8.10 -1.89 7.35
CA ARG A 59 -9.55 -1.84 7.13
C ARG A 59 -10.07 -2.96 6.22
N ARG A 60 -9.18 -3.59 5.44
CA ARG A 60 -9.48 -4.69 4.52
C ARG A 60 -9.16 -6.08 5.09
N LEU A 61 -8.56 -6.17 6.27
CA LEU A 61 -8.33 -7.42 7.01
C LEU A 61 -9.59 -7.91 7.76
N ARG A 62 -10.79 -7.58 7.29
CA ARG A 62 -12.04 -8.12 7.85
C ARG A 62 -12.45 -9.37 7.05
N PRO A 63 -13.06 -10.37 7.70
CA PRO A 63 -13.64 -11.50 6.97
C PRO A 63 -14.61 -11.00 5.88
N HIS A 64 -14.56 -11.60 4.70
CA HIS A 64 -15.42 -11.27 3.56
C HIS A 64 -15.31 -9.84 3.02
N ASP A 65 -14.18 -9.14 3.23
CA ASP A 65 -13.96 -7.83 2.59
C ASP A 65 -13.99 -7.95 1.05
N PRO A 66 -14.85 -7.18 0.35
CA PRO A 66 -15.02 -7.32 -1.10
C PRO A 66 -13.86 -6.70 -1.90
N TYR A 67 -12.99 -5.91 -1.27
CA TYR A 67 -11.90 -5.18 -1.91
C TYR A 67 -10.55 -5.89 -1.74
N ARG A 68 -10.55 -7.22 -1.87
CA ARG A 68 -9.34 -8.06 -1.80
C ARG A 68 -8.18 -7.56 -2.68
N ARG A 69 -8.48 -7.05 -3.88
CA ARG A 69 -7.47 -6.50 -4.80
C ARG A 69 -6.73 -5.29 -4.22
N VAL A 70 -7.43 -4.46 -3.44
CA VAL A 70 -6.83 -3.31 -2.75
C VAL A 70 -5.95 -3.80 -1.60
N ALA A 71 -6.42 -4.79 -0.84
CA ALA A 71 -5.63 -5.40 0.24
C ALA A 71 -4.32 -6.00 -0.28
N LEU A 72 -4.39 -6.79 -1.35
CA LEU A 72 -3.21 -7.39 -1.99
C LEU A 72 -2.22 -6.32 -2.46
N ALA A 73 -2.69 -5.27 -3.14
CA ALA A 73 -1.84 -4.17 -3.57
C ALA A 73 -1.18 -3.43 -2.40
N CYS A 74 -1.85 -3.31 -1.25
CA CYS A 74 -1.22 -2.74 -0.05
C CYS A 74 -0.12 -3.67 0.48
N VAL A 75 -0.35 -4.98 0.54
CA VAL A 75 0.66 -5.95 1.00
C VAL A 75 1.91 -5.91 0.12
N GLU A 76 1.73 -5.99 -1.20
CA GLU A 76 2.81 -5.90 -2.18
C GLU A 76 3.56 -4.57 -2.06
N GLY A 77 2.83 -3.45 -2.01
CA GLY A 77 3.40 -2.12 -1.90
C GLY A 77 4.19 -1.91 -0.60
N LEU A 78 3.67 -2.39 0.54
CA LEU A 78 4.40 -2.32 1.82
C LEU A 78 5.69 -3.16 1.78
N GLY A 79 5.68 -4.32 1.13
CA GLY A 79 6.88 -5.13 0.91
C GLY A 79 7.91 -4.44 0.01
N GLU A 80 7.47 -3.72 -1.02
CA GLU A 80 8.36 -2.93 -1.89
C GLU A 80 8.97 -1.71 -1.20
N LEU A 81 8.20 -1.08 -0.31
CA LEU A 81 8.65 0.06 0.49
C LEU A 81 9.63 -0.38 1.59
N GLY A 82 9.47 -1.58 2.14
CA GLY A 82 10.42 -2.18 3.08
C GLY A 82 10.53 -1.45 4.43
N ASP A 83 9.50 -0.70 4.81
CA ASP A 83 9.49 0.09 6.04
C ASP A 83 9.08 -0.79 7.25
N PRO A 84 9.89 -0.86 8.33
CA PRO A 84 9.59 -1.68 9.51
C PRO A 84 8.24 -1.37 10.17
N ARG A 85 7.70 -0.16 10.00
CA ARG A 85 6.37 0.20 10.52
C ARG A 85 5.25 -0.68 9.94
N ALA A 86 5.47 -1.31 8.79
CA ALA A 86 4.52 -2.21 8.15
C ALA A 86 4.47 -3.62 8.75
N GLU A 87 5.45 -4.00 9.57
CA GLU A 87 5.61 -5.38 10.05
C GLU A 87 4.35 -5.90 10.77
N SER A 88 3.77 -5.10 11.68
CA SER A 88 2.57 -5.50 12.42
C SER A 88 1.39 -5.81 11.50
N VAL A 89 1.08 -4.96 10.52
CA VAL A 89 -0.08 -5.18 9.65
C VAL A 89 0.16 -6.30 8.64
N LEU A 90 1.41 -6.53 8.24
CA LEU A 90 1.76 -7.66 7.38
C LEU A 90 1.68 -8.99 8.13
N ASN A 91 2.07 -9.01 9.42
CA ASN A 91 1.84 -10.17 10.28
C ASN A 91 0.34 -10.46 10.44
N ASP A 92 -0.50 -9.44 10.65
CA ASP A 92 -1.96 -9.60 10.70
C ASP A 92 -2.50 -10.20 9.38
N ALA A 93 -1.93 -9.79 8.24
CA ALA A 93 -2.33 -10.30 6.92
C ALA A 93 -2.04 -11.79 6.71
N LEU A 94 -1.14 -12.41 7.48
CA LEU A 94 -0.86 -13.85 7.42
C LEU A 94 -2.09 -14.70 7.81
N ALA A 95 -2.98 -14.16 8.64
CA ALA A 95 -4.23 -14.83 9.01
C ALA A 95 -5.25 -14.88 7.86
N HIS A 96 -4.97 -14.21 6.73
CA HIS A 96 -5.85 -14.15 5.57
C HIS A 96 -5.28 -15.00 4.43
N PRO A 97 -5.89 -16.16 4.09
CA PRO A 97 -5.33 -17.10 3.10
C PRO A 97 -5.01 -16.45 1.74
N ALA A 98 -5.84 -15.49 1.31
CA ALA A 98 -5.65 -14.80 0.04
C ALA A 98 -4.49 -13.78 0.02
N LEU A 99 -3.93 -13.44 1.18
CA LEU A 99 -2.83 -12.48 1.33
C LEU A 99 -1.57 -13.13 1.90
N ALA A 100 -1.67 -14.32 2.50
CA ALA A 100 -0.61 -14.95 3.28
C ALA A 100 0.71 -15.08 2.51
N GLU A 101 0.67 -15.57 1.26
CA GLU A 101 1.87 -15.71 0.43
C GLU A 101 2.55 -14.36 0.17
N ALA A 102 1.78 -13.36 -0.26
CA ALA A 102 2.29 -12.01 -0.50
C ALA A 102 2.82 -11.36 0.80
N ALA A 103 2.18 -11.62 1.94
CA ALA A 103 2.59 -11.10 3.24
C ALA A 103 3.91 -11.73 3.70
N VAL A 104 4.13 -13.03 3.49
CA VAL A 104 5.43 -13.68 3.74
C VAL A 104 6.52 -13.03 2.90
N HIS A 105 6.28 -12.82 1.60
CA HIS A 105 7.26 -12.17 0.73
C HIS A 105 7.52 -10.71 1.12
N ALA A 106 6.50 -9.98 1.54
CA ALA A 106 6.64 -8.59 2.00
C ALA A 106 7.45 -8.53 3.30
N LEU A 107 7.17 -9.38 4.28
CA LEU A 107 7.91 -9.47 5.54
C LEU A 107 9.39 -9.83 5.31
N ALA A 108 9.68 -10.71 4.35
CA ALA A 108 11.06 -11.06 4.00
C ALA A 108 11.88 -9.88 3.44
N ARG A 109 11.22 -8.82 2.93
CA ARG A 109 11.88 -7.61 2.43
C ARG A 109 12.06 -6.53 3.50
N ILE A 110 11.40 -6.65 4.65
CA ILE A 110 11.56 -5.69 5.74
C ILE A 110 12.88 -6.00 6.47
N PRO A 111 13.81 -5.03 6.55
CA PRO A 111 15.04 -5.21 7.30
C PRO A 111 14.71 -5.34 8.79
N ARG A 112 15.13 -6.45 9.40
CA ARG A 112 15.02 -6.63 10.85
C ARG A 112 16.05 -5.75 11.55
N PRO A 113 15.68 -4.98 12.59
CA PRO A 113 16.66 -4.33 13.43
C PRO A 113 17.59 -5.39 14.02
N ARG A 114 18.90 -5.13 13.97
CA ARG A 114 19.93 -5.97 14.59
C ARG A 114 19.95 -5.78 16.09
#